data_AF-A0A5E7CCU6-F1
#
_entry.id   AF-A0A5E7CCU6-F1
#
_cell.length_a   1.000
_cell.length_b   1.000
_cell.length_c   1.000
_cell.angle_alpha   90.00
_cell.angle_beta   90.00
_cell.angle_gamma   90.00
#
_symmetry.space_group_name_H-M   'P 1'
#
loop_
_entity.id
_entity.type
_entity.pdbx_description
1 polymer ?
#
loop_
_entity_poly.entity_id
_entity_poly.type
_entity_poly.pdbx_seq_one_letter_code
_entity_poly.pdbx_strand_id
1 'polypeptide(L)' 'MAIFEYTAYAKDHTHKTVYGEVVANTFKEAETKIKTLYSYPIETKLSLILDEPIKIRKPAYPSSSASRQRRPIARE' A
#
# COMPACT_ATOMS: atom_id res chain seq x y z
N MET A 1 -11.97 -15.73 -8.27
CA MET A 1 -11.37 -15.23 -7.01
C MET A 1 -10.68 -13.91 -7.31
N ALA A 2 -10.94 -12.87 -6.54
CA ALA A 2 -10.37 -11.53 -6.73
C ALA A 2 -9.85 -10.97 -5.41
N ILE A 3 -8.92 -10.02 -5.50
CA ILE A 3 -8.38 -9.28 -4.35
C ILE A 3 -9.10 -7.94 -4.27
N PHE A 4 -9.64 -7.64 -3.09
CA PHE A 4 -10.27 -6.36 -2.79
C PHE A 4 -9.40 -5.62 -1.78
N GLU A 5 -8.97 -4.43 -2.14
CA GLU A 5 -8.42 -3.46 -1.20
C GLU A 5 -9.57 -2.89 -0.38
N TYR A 6 -9.34 -2.73 0.92
CA TYR A 6 -10.31 -2.13 1.81
C TYR A 6 -9.69 -1.12 2.76
N THR A 7 -10.47 -0.09 3.05
CA THR A 7 -10.21 0.84 4.15
C THR A 7 -11.35 0.72 5.16
N ALA A 8 -11.01 0.38 6.41
CA ALA A 8 -11.94 0.30 7.53
C ALA A 8 -11.76 1.53 8.42
N TYR A 9 -12.78 2.38 8.47
CA TYR A 9 -12.87 3.52 9.36
C TYR A 9 -13.65 3.10 10.61
N ALA A 10 -13.02 3.22 11.78
CA ALA A 10 -13.78 3.07 13.01
C ALA A 10 -14.75 4.23 13.16
N LYS A 11 -15.98 3.92 13.61
CA LYS A 11 -16.94 4.98 13.94
C LYS A 11 -16.55 5.74 15.21
N ASP A 12 -15.86 5.05 16.11
CA ASP A 12 -15.38 5.64 17.35
C ASP A 12 -13.97 6.22 17.15
N HIS A 13 -13.71 7.39 17.74
CA HIS A 13 -12.39 8.04 17.71
C HIS A 13 -11.29 7.25 18.42
N THR A 14 -11.65 6.16 19.10
CA THR A 14 -10.77 5.28 19.86
C THR A 14 -9.90 4.40 18.97
N HIS A 15 -10.40 4.04 17.79
CA HIS A 15 -9.72 3.11 16.89
C HIS A 15 -9.23 3.84 15.64
N LYS A 16 -8.02 3.46 15.18
CA LYS A 16 -7.42 4.04 13.97
C LYS A 16 -8.04 3.45 12.72
N THR A 17 -7.97 4.19 11.62
CA THR A 17 -8.27 3.66 10.29
C THR A 17 -7.30 2.53 9.95
N VAL A 18 -7.83 1.44 9.41
CA VAL A 18 -7.06 0.26 9.00
C VAL A 18 -7.19 0.07 7.50
N TYR A 19 -6.07 -0.26 6.86
CA TYR A 19 -6.00 -0.58 5.43
C TYR A 19 -5.59 -2.05 5.31
N GLY A 20 -6.18 -2.75 4.36
CA GLY A 20 -5.84 -4.14 4.12
C GLY A 20 -6.43 -4.68 2.82
N GLU A 21 -6.16 -5.94 2.57
CA GLU A 21 -6.64 -6.67 1.41
C GLU A 21 -7.45 -7.88 1.86
N VAL A 22 -8.48 -8.22 1.10
CA VAL A 22 -9.27 -9.43 1.33
C VAL A 22 -9.51 -10.17 0.02
N VAL A 23 -9.32 -11.49 0.08
CA VAL A 23 -9.61 -12.38 -1.05
C VAL A 23 -11.07 -12.83 -0.97
N ALA A 24 -11.85 -12.51 -1.99
CA ALA A 24 -13.26 -12.86 -2.08
C ALA A 24 -13.69 -13.08 -3.53
N ASN A 25 -14.85 -13.68 -3.75
CA ASN A 25 -15.43 -13.81 -5.09
C ASN A 25 -16.34 -12.63 -5.44
N THR A 26 -16.90 -11.94 -4.43
CA THR A 26 -17.82 -10.81 -4.63
C THR A 26 -17.59 -9.72 -3.58
N PHE A 27 -18.02 -8.48 -3.88
CA PHE A 27 -17.98 -7.37 -2.92
C PHE A 27 -18.76 -7.66 -1.63
N LYS A 28 -19.90 -8.36 -1.73
CA LYS A 28 -20.72 -8.72 -0.57
C LYS A 28 -20.00 -9.72 0.34
N GLU A 29 -19.30 -10.69 -0.25
CA GLU A 29 -18.48 -11.65 0.50
C GLU A 29 -17.28 -10.94 1.14
N ALA A 30 -16.62 -10.02 0.42
CA ALA A 30 -15.52 -9.20 0.93
C ALA A 30 -15.95 -8.38 2.15
N GLU A 31 -17.07 -7.65 2.07
CA GLU A 31 -17.61 -6.89 3.21
C GLU A 31 -17.88 -7.78 4.42
N THR A 32 -18.48 -8.95 4.19
CA THR A 32 -18.85 -9.86 5.29
C THR A 32 -17.59 -10.35 6.00
N LYS A 33 -16.57 -10.77 5.25
CA LYS A 33 -15.26 -11.15 5.79
C LYS A 33 -14.63 -10.02 6.58
N ILE A 34 -14.62 -8.80 6.04
CA ILE A 34 -14.05 -7.64 6.74
C ILE A 34 -14.81 -7.35 8.03
N LYS A 35 -16.16 -7.31 8.00
CA LYS A 35 -16.98 -7.09 9.19
C LYS A 35 -16.74 -8.14 10.28
N THR A 36 -16.43 -9.39 9.92
CA THR A 36 -16.09 -10.44 10.90
C THR A 36 -14.70 -10.27 11.54
N LEU A 37 -13.78 -9.52 10.91
CA LEU A 37 -12.43 -9.29 11.46
C LEU A 37 -12.41 -8.26 12.59
N TYR A 38 -13.40 -7.37 12.65
CA TYR A 38 -13.43 -6.26 13.62
C TYR A 38 -14.60 -6.45 14.59
N SER A 39 -14.31 -6.41 15.89
CA SER A 39 -15.32 -6.56 16.95
C SER A 39 -16.13 -5.29 17.24
N TYR A 40 -15.91 -4.22 16.48
CA TYR A 40 -16.50 -2.90 16.68
C TYR A 40 -17.10 -2.36 15.37
N PRO A 41 -18.04 -1.40 15.43
CA PRO A 41 -18.67 -0.87 14.23
C PRO A 41 -17.66 -0.09 13.36
N ILE A 42 -17.52 -0.56 12.12
CA ILE A 42 -16.66 0.05 11.11
C ILE A 42 -17.46 0.44 9.88
N GLU A 43 -17.01 1.50 9.22
CA GLU A 43 -17.42 1.86 7.87
C GLU A 43 -16.32 1.40 6.89
N THR A 44 -16.69 0.61 5.90
CA THR A 44 -15.74 -0.02 4.98
C THR A 44 -15.88 0.56 3.58
N LYS A 45 -14.77 1.01 2.98
CA LYS A 45 -14.69 1.30 1.55
C LYS A 45 -13.92 0.19 0.86
N LEU A 46 -14.50 -0.38 -0.20
CA LEU A 46 -13.91 -1.46 -0.98
C LEU A 46 -13.56 -0.99 -2.39
N SER A 47 -12.39 -1.42 -2.87
CA SER A 47 -11.94 -1.22 -4.24
C SER A 47 -11.43 -2.55 -4.78
N LEU A 48 -11.86 -2.91 -5.99
CA LEU A 48 -11.37 -4.11 -6.67
C LEU A 48 -9.98 -3.81 -7.22
N ILE A 49 -8.98 -4.59 -6.81
CA ILE A 49 -7.67 -4.59 -7.45
C ILE A 49 -7.82 -5.42 -8.72
N LEU A 50 -8.13 -4.75 -9.83
CA LEU A 50 -7.84 -5.31 -11.14
C LEU A 50 -6.33 -5.27 -11.28
N ASP A 51 -5.73 -6.38 -11.73
CA ASP A 51 -4.32 -6.48 -12.13
C ASP A 51 -4.05 -5.50 -13.29
N GLU A 52 -4.07 -4.19 -13.01
CA GLU A 52 -3.40 -3.23 -13.87
C GLU A 52 -1.91 -3.51 -13.70
N PRO A 53 -1.18 -3.84 -14.77
CA PRO A 53 0.24 -4.08 -14.66
C PRO A 53 0.84 -2.85 -14.03
N ILE A 54 1.42 -3.03 -12.83
CA ILE A 54 2.14 -2.00 -12.10
C ILE A 54 3.09 -1.37 -13.11
N LYS A 55 2.72 -0.19 -13.63
CA LYS A 55 3.65 0.64 -14.41
C LYS A 55 4.66 1.07 -13.38
N ILE A 56 5.71 0.26 -13.22
CA ILE A 56 6.91 0.58 -12.48
C ILE A 56 7.34 1.92 -13.06
N ARG A 57 6.98 3.01 -12.38
CA ARG A 57 7.49 4.33 -12.68
C ARG A 57 8.98 4.19 -12.44
N LYS A 58 9.73 4.07 -13.54
CA LYS A 58 11.20 4.05 -13.52
C LYS A 58 11.61 5.13 -12.53
N PRO A 59 12.41 4.82 -11.51
CA PRO A 59 12.84 5.85 -10.60
C PRO A 59 13.58 6.88 -11.45
N ALA A 60 13.08 8.11 -11.46
CA ALA A 60 13.74 9.25 -12.07
C ALA A 60 14.92 9.65 -11.18
N TYR A 61 15.87 8.74 -10.97
CA TYR A 61 17.19 9.11 -10.53
C TYR A 61 17.99 9.45 -11.77
N PRO A 62 18.41 10.71 -11.97
CA PRO A 62 19.60 10.91 -12.77
C PRO A 62 20.71 10.14 -12.04
N SER A 63 21.24 9.11 -12.69
CA SER A 63 22.55 8.57 -12.39
C SER A 63 23.56 9.71 -12.56
N SER A 64 23.70 10.55 -11.54
CA SER A 64 24.82 11.47 -11.44
C SER A 64 26.01 10.63 -10.99
N SER A 65 26.64 9.98 -11.97
CA SER A 65 28.01 9.52 -11.91
C SER A 65 28.92 10.75 -11.76
N ALA A 66 28.93 11.34 -10.56
CA ALA A 66 29.84 12.40 -10.18
C ALA A 66 31.10 11.76 -9.58
N SER A 67 32.07 11.51 -10.47
CA SER A 67 33.48 11.26 -10.14
C SER A 67 33.95 12.12 -8.96
N ARG A 68 34.11 11.52 -7.78
CA ARG A 68 34.97 12.10 -6.75
C ARG A 68 36.41 11.75 -7.07
N GLN A 69 37.08 12.71 -7.72
CA GLN A 69 38.52 12.74 -7.96
C GLN A 69 39.30 12.39 -6.68
N ARG A 70 40.21 11.43 -6.81
CA ARG A 70 41.24 11.13 -5.81
C ARG A 70 42.16 12.36 -5.70
N ARG A 71 42.33 12.92 -4.50
CA ARG A 71 43.38 13.92 -4.24
C ARG A 71 44.74 13.23 -4.31
N PRO A 72 45.77 13.79 -4.99
CA PRO A 72 47.13 13.34 -4.80
C PRO A 72 47.63 13.81 -3.43
N ILE A 73 48.28 12.91 -2.70
CA ILE A 73 49.00 13.22 -1.46
C ILE A 73 50.34 13.82 -1.90
N ALA A 74 50.57 15.10 -1.59
CA ALA A 74 51.89 15.69 -1.67
C ALA A 74 52.74 15.18 -0.51
N ARG A 75 53.92 14.64 -0.82
CA ARG A 75 54.99 14.33 0.13
C ARG A 75 56.08 15.37 -0.09
N GLU A 76 56.42 16.11 0.96
CA GLU A 76 57.75 16.71 1.20
C GLU A 76 58.08 16.55 2.68
#